data_AF-A0A3S0E8S7-F1
#
_entry.id   AF-A0A3S0E8S7-F1
#
_cell.length_a   1.000
_cell.length_b   1.000
_cell.length_c   1.000
_cell.angle_alpha   90.00
_cell.angle_beta   90.00
_cell.angle_gamma   90.00
#
_symmetry.space_group_name_H-M   'P 1'
#
loop_
_entity.id
_entity.type
_entity.pdbx_description
1 polymer ?
#
loop_
_entity_poly.entity_id
_entity_poly.type
_entity_poly.pdbx_seq_one_letter_code
_entity_poly.pdbx_strand_id
1 'polypeptide(L)'
;MSTNTFAARSINAIFLLASLVVAWQAVRFGFGEIGAPVVDQLQEAAQSAFGVAQPPAEPGPLEALAAWPARAAYFVCGVAVWLVAALLVLGTGQSLARIAEVGLGQYLAESRERAAEEARLDRIRDERQRRRATRQARRAAEKGDSSVGLAALVIGFFIGKMF
;
A
#
# COMPACT_ATOMS: atom_id res chain seq x y z
N MET A 1 -15.38 9.07 10.08
CA MET A 1 -15.12 8.37 8.81
C MET A 1 -13.86 7.54 9.02
N SER A 2 -13.89 6.22 8.80
CA SER A 2 -12.70 5.39 9.02
C SER A 2 -11.61 5.78 8.00
N THR A 3 -10.35 5.78 8.44
CA THR A 3 -9.17 6.13 7.63
C THR A 3 -9.07 5.30 6.34
N ASN A 4 -9.60 4.08 6.36
CA ASN A 4 -9.58 3.15 5.23
C ASN A 4 -10.52 3.59 4.10
N THR A 5 -11.71 4.08 4.47
CA THR A 5 -12.66 4.63 3.48
C THR A 5 -12.14 5.92 2.87
N PHE A 6 -11.36 6.71 3.61
CA PHE A 6 -10.69 7.89 3.07
C PHE A 6 -9.60 7.50 2.05
N ALA A 7 -8.71 6.56 2.41
CA ALA A 7 -7.65 6.09 1.51
C ALA A 7 -8.21 5.48 0.21
N ALA A 8 -9.23 4.61 0.32
CA ALA A 8 -9.90 4.02 -0.84
C ALA A 8 -10.56 5.07 -1.74
N ARG A 9 -11.19 6.10 -1.16
CA ARG A 9 -11.76 7.23 -1.91
C ARG A 9 -10.70 8.04 -2.64
N SER A 10 -9.57 8.32 -1.99
CA SER A 10 -8.45 9.05 -2.61
C SER A 10 -7.87 8.28 -3.79
N ILE A 11 -7.65 6.97 -3.65
CA ILE A 11 -7.19 6.12 -4.75
C ILE A 11 -8.19 6.17 -5.90
N ASN A 12 -9.49 5.97 -5.63
CA ASN A 12 -10.51 6.00 -6.66
C ASN A 12 -10.57 7.37 -7.37
N ALA A 13 -10.46 8.48 -6.63
CA ALA A 13 -10.44 9.81 -7.21
C ALA A 13 -9.22 10.05 -8.13
N ILE A 14 -8.02 9.63 -7.71
CA ILE A 14 -6.81 9.74 -8.52
C ILE A 14 -6.95 8.94 -9.82
N PHE A 15 -7.43 7.70 -9.74
CA PHE A 15 -7.58 6.85 -10.93
C PHE A 15 -8.71 7.31 -11.85
N LEU A 16 -9.77 7.93 -11.31
CA LEU A 16 -10.81 8.56 -12.11
C LEU A 16 -10.25 9.76 -12.89
N LEU A 17 -9.45 10.61 -12.24
CA LEU A 17 -8.77 11.71 -12.91
C LEU A 17 -7.78 11.21 -13.97
N ALA A 18 -6.99 10.19 -13.65
CA ALA A 18 -6.06 9.58 -14.60
C ALA A 18 -6.80 8.98 -15.81
N SER A 19 -7.91 8.27 -15.58
CA SER A 19 -8.77 7.73 -16.64
C SER A 19 -9.32 8.84 -17.54
N LEU A 20 -9.73 9.97 -16.97
CA LEU A 20 -10.20 11.13 -17.74
C LEU A 20 -9.08 11.74 -18.60
N VAL A 21 -7.86 11.84 -18.06
CA VAL A 21 -6.68 12.31 -18.82
C VAL A 21 -6.35 11.38 -19.99
N VAL A 22 -6.50 10.07 -19.80
CA VAL A 22 -6.33 9.08 -20.87
C VAL A 22 -7.45 9.18 -21.91
N ALA A 23 -8.70 9.32 -21.47
CA ALA A 23 -9.83 9.52 -22.37
C ALA A 23 -9.70 10.82 -23.19
N TRP A 24 -9.11 11.87 -22.62
CA TRP A 24 -8.79 13.11 -23.34
C TRP A 24 -7.83 12.88 -24.52
N GLN A 25 -6.95 11.88 -24.45
CA GLN A 25 -6.09 11.54 -25.59
C GLN A 25 -6.91 11.07 -26.80
N ALA A 26 -8.10 10.48 -26.62
CA ALA A 26 -8.99 10.16 -27.74
C ALA A 26 -9.42 11.40 -28.52
N VAL A 27 -9.64 12.53 -27.83
CA VAL A 27 -10.00 13.81 -28.44
C VAL A 27 -8.81 14.37 -29.22
N ARG A 28 -7.62 14.35 -28.64
CA ARG A 28 -6.37 14.79 -29.30
C ARG A 28 -6.04 13.96 -30.53
N PHE A 29 -6.30 12.66 -30.46
CA PHE A 29 -6.22 11.76 -31.60
C PHE A 29 -7.23 12.14 -32.68
N GLY A 30 -8.47 12.48 -32.31
CA GLY A 30 -9.48 13.01 -33.23
C GLY A 30 -9.05 14.28 -33.98
N PHE A 31 -8.28 15.16 -33.31
CA PHE A 31 -7.68 16.34 -33.93
C PHE A 31 -6.40 16.05 -34.73
N GLY A 32 -5.90 14.81 -34.72
CA GLY A 32 -4.67 14.43 -35.40
C GLY A 32 -3.39 14.93 -34.71
N GLU A 33 -3.47 15.40 -33.46
CA GLU A 33 -2.29 15.86 -32.69
C GLU A 33 -1.40 14.70 -32.24
N ILE A 34 -1.98 13.51 -32.11
CA ILE A 34 -1.30 12.29 -31.67
C ILE A 34 -1.80 11.10 -32.49
N GLY A 35 -0.94 10.11 -32.70
CA GLY A 35 -1.31 8.82 -33.30
C GLY A 35 -1.99 7.87 -32.31
N ALA A 36 -2.42 6.71 -32.80
CA ALA A 36 -2.99 5.65 -31.99
C ALA A 36 -1.93 4.55 -31.79
N PRO A 37 -1.27 4.45 -30.62
CA PRO A 37 -0.03 3.68 -30.45
C PRO A 37 -0.16 2.20 -30.83
N VAL A 38 -1.32 1.58 -30.62
CA VAL A 38 -1.57 0.18 -30.99
C VAL A 38 -1.93 0.03 -32.47
N VAL A 39 -2.69 0.99 -33.02
CA VAL A 39 -3.14 0.93 -34.41
C VAL A 39 -1.97 1.22 -35.36
N ASP A 40 -1.11 2.17 -34.99
CA ASP A 40 0.09 2.53 -35.77
C ASP A 40 1.07 1.35 -35.81
N GLN A 41 1.32 0.70 -34.67
CA GLN A 41 2.14 -0.52 -34.60
C GLN A 41 1.54 -1.68 -35.41
N LEU A 42 0.21 -1.86 -35.37
CA LEU A 42 -0.45 -2.91 -36.15
C LEU A 42 -0.35 -2.64 -37.65
N GLN A 43 -0.44 -1.37 -38.05
CA GLN A 43 -0.31 -0.96 -39.44
C GLN A 43 1.12 -1.17 -39.95
N GLU A 44 2.14 -0.81 -39.17
CA GLU A 44 3.55 -1.10 -39.48
C GLU A 44 3.83 -2.61 -39.56
N ALA A 45 3.26 -3.39 -38.64
CA ALA A 45 3.38 -4.83 -38.65
C ALA A 45 2.68 -5.46 -39.87
N ALA A 46 1.50 -4.98 -40.24
CA ALA A 46 0.79 -5.44 -41.44
C ALA A 46 1.55 -5.08 -42.73
N GLN A 47 2.12 -3.87 -42.81
CA GLN A 47 2.92 -3.45 -43.95
C GLN A 47 4.18 -4.33 -44.12
N SER A 48 4.87 -4.62 -43.02
CA SER A 48 6.06 -5.48 -43.04
C SER A 48 5.75 -6.95 -43.33
N ALA A 49 4.62 -7.47 -42.85
CA ALA A 49 4.23 -8.87 -43.07
C ALA A 49 3.62 -9.15 -44.46
N PHE A 50 2.89 -8.20 -45.03
CA PHE A 50 2.13 -8.39 -46.28
C PHE A 50 2.72 -7.64 -47.47
N GLY A 51 3.83 -6.90 -47.30
CA GLY A 51 4.51 -6.19 -48.38
C GLY A 51 3.66 -5.09 -49.01
N VAL A 52 2.74 -4.51 -48.25
CA VAL A 52 1.82 -3.47 -48.76
C VAL A 52 2.61 -2.17 -48.94
N ALA A 53 2.68 -1.69 -50.18
CA ALA A 53 3.34 -0.43 -50.50
C ALA A 53 2.70 0.74 -49.74
N GLN A 54 3.53 1.67 -49.25
CA GLN A 54 3.03 2.89 -48.63
C GLN A 54 2.13 3.66 -49.62
N PRO A 55 0.95 4.12 -49.18
CA PRO A 55 0.11 4.94 -50.05
C PRO A 55 0.87 6.21 -50.45
N PRO A 56 0.64 6.72 -51.68
CA PRO A 56 1.28 7.94 -52.15
C PRO A 56 0.99 9.12 -51.22
N ALA A 57 1.97 10.02 -51.06
CA ALA A 57 1.89 11.17 -50.16
C ALA A 57 0.74 12.13 -50.52
N GLU A 58 0.40 12.23 -51.81
CA GLU A 58 -0.79 12.92 -52.29
C GLU A 58 -1.64 11.95 -53.13
N PRO A 59 -2.65 11.30 -52.53
CA PRO A 59 -3.55 10.44 -53.26
C PRO A 59 -4.42 11.26 -54.21
N GLY A 60 -4.66 10.74 -55.42
CA GLY A 60 -5.61 11.34 -56.35
C GLY A 60 -7.04 11.37 -55.75
N PRO A 61 -7.97 12.18 -56.30
CA PRO A 61 -9.33 12.31 -55.75
C PRO A 61 -10.08 10.98 -55.62
N LEU A 62 -9.89 10.07 -56.59
CA LEU A 62 -10.48 8.73 -56.59
C LEU A 62 -9.83 7.79 -55.57
N GLU A 63 -8.52 7.91 -55.34
CA GLU A 63 -7.80 7.14 -54.33
C GLU A 63 -8.14 7.60 -52.92
N ALA A 64 -8.29 8.92 -52.72
CA ALA A 64 -8.78 9.50 -51.48
C ALA A 64 -10.20 9.03 -51.16
N LEU A 65 -11.07 8.92 -52.19
CA LEU A 65 -12.39 8.32 -52.04
C LEU A 65 -12.27 6.83 -51.72
N ALA A 66 -11.47 6.05 -52.45
CA ALA A 66 -11.32 4.62 -52.18
C ALA A 66 -10.74 4.33 -50.76
N ALA A 67 -9.91 5.23 -50.23
CA ALA A 67 -9.29 5.11 -48.91
C ALA A 67 -10.16 5.64 -47.75
N TRP A 68 -11.29 6.30 -48.02
CA TRP A 68 -12.16 6.86 -46.97
C TRP A 68 -12.61 5.81 -45.92
N PRO A 69 -12.96 4.55 -46.28
CA PRO A 69 -13.38 3.55 -45.31
C PRO A 69 -12.23 3.13 -44.39
N ALA A 70 -11.02 2.99 -44.95
CA ALA A 70 -9.82 2.66 -44.17
C ALA A 70 -9.47 3.79 -43.19
N ARG A 71 -9.61 5.05 -43.63
CA ARG A 71 -9.39 6.22 -42.77
C ARG A 71 -10.46 6.32 -41.67
N ALA A 72 -11.72 6.04 -41.98
CA ALA A 72 -12.79 5.98 -40.99
C ALA A 72 -12.56 4.86 -39.97
N ALA A 73 -12.16 3.66 -40.44
CA ALA A 73 -11.82 2.53 -39.57
C ALA A 73 -10.64 2.86 -38.65
N TYR A 74 -9.59 3.52 -39.16
CA TYR A 74 -8.47 4.00 -38.35
C TYR A 74 -8.93 4.92 -37.22
N PHE A 75 -9.78 5.91 -37.53
CA PHE A 75 -10.30 6.82 -36.52
C PHE A 75 -11.15 6.11 -35.47
N VAL A 76 -12.06 5.23 -35.88
CA VAL A 76 -12.91 4.46 -34.95
C VAL A 76 -12.05 3.56 -34.05
N CYS A 77 -11.10 2.84 -34.63
CA CYS A 77 -10.19 1.96 -33.88
C CYS A 77 -9.29 2.75 -32.92
N GLY A 78 -8.73 3.88 -33.36
CA GLY A 78 -7.87 4.71 -32.51
C GLY A 78 -8.63 5.31 -31.33
N VAL A 79 -9.84 5.83 -31.55
CA VAL A 79 -10.71 6.30 -30.46
C VAL A 79 -11.04 5.14 -29.51
N ALA A 80 -11.40 3.96 -30.04
CA ALA A 80 -11.71 2.80 -29.23
C ALA A 80 -10.52 2.36 -28.36
N VAL A 81 -9.30 2.36 -28.89
CA VAL A 81 -8.08 2.02 -28.13
C VAL A 81 -7.89 2.95 -26.94
N TRP A 82 -8.04 4.26 -27.13
CA TRP A 82 -7.91 5.24 -26.04
C TRP A 82 -9.00 5.10 -24.98
N LEU A 83 -10.24 4.83 -25.40
CA LEU A 83 -11.34 4.58 -24.46
C LEU A 83 -11.14 3.29 -23.67
N VAL A 84 -10.70 2.21 -24.31
CA VAL A 84 -10.36 0.94 -23.64
C VAL A 84 -9.21 1.16 -22.65
N ALA A 85 -8.17 1.90 -23.03
CA ALA A 85 -7.08 2.26 -22.13
C ALA A 85 -7.58 3.03 -20.89
N ALA A 86 -8.47 4.02 -21.09
CA ALA A 86 -9.09 4.77 -20.00
C ALA A 86 -9.90 3.87 -19.06
N LEU A 87 -10.65 2.91 -19.60
CA LEU A 87 -11.41 1.92 -18.82
C LEU A 87 -10.50 0.98 -18.03
N LEU A 88 -9.37 0.54 -18.60
CA LEU A 88 -8.38 -0.28 -17.90
C LEU A 88 -7.75 0.48 -16.72
N VAL A 89 -7.42 1.76 -16.91
CA VAL A 89 -6.94 2.61 -15.80
C VAL A 89 -8.00 2.73 -14.71
N LEU A 90 -9.27 2.95 -15.07
CA LEU A 90 -10.34 3.02 -14.08
C LEU A 90 -10.55 1.70 -13.33
N GLY A 91 -10.56 0.57 -14.05
CA GLY A 91 -10.76 -0.76 -13.46
C GLY A 91 -9.61 -1.18 -12.54
N THR A 92 -8.37 -0.86 -12.91
CA THR A 92 -7.19 -1.07 -12.03
C THR A 92 -7.29 -0.23 -10.77
N GLY A 93 -7.70 1.04 -10.88
CA GLY A 93 -7.95 1.91 -9.73
C GLY A 93 -9.01 1.39 -8.78
N GLN A 94 -10.13 0.89 -9.30
CA GLN A 94 -11.19 0.27 -8.49
C GLN A 94 -10.69 -0.98 -7.75
N SER A 95 -9.88 -1.80 -8.41
CA SER A 95 -9.28 -3.00 -7.81
C SER A 95 -8.31 -2.61 -6.69
N LEU A 96 -7.47 -1.60 -6.92
CA LEU A 96 -6.53 -1.09 -5.94
C LEU A 96 -7.24 -0.46 -4.74
N ALA A 97 -8.33 0.27 -4.97
CA ALA A 97 -9.14 0.87 -3.91
C ALA A 97 -9.76 -0.21 -3.01
N ARG A 98 -10.26 -1.32 -3.58
CA ARG A 98 -10.76 -2.46 -2.81
C ARG A 98 -9.67 -3.13 -1.98
N ILE A 99 -8.48 -3.31 -2.56
CA ILE A 99 -7.33 -3.87 -1.84
C ILE A 99 -6.95 -2.95 -0.68
N ALA A 100 -6.93 -1.64 -0.88
CA ALA A 100 -6.64 -0.68 0.18
C ALA A 100 -7.72 -0.73 1.28
N GLU A 101 -9.00 -0.82 0.91
CA GLU A 101 -10.10 -0.88 1.88
C GLU A 101 -10.02 -2.12 2.78
N VAL A 102 -9.78 -3.30 2.19
CA VAL A 102 -9.69 -4.57 2.91
C VAL A 102 -8.36 -4.71 3.64
N GLY A 103 -7.25 -4.42 2.94
CA GLY A 103 -5.89 -4.60 3.44
C GLY A 103 -5.54 -3.66 4.60
N LEU A 104 -5.97 -2.39 4.55
CA LEU A 104 -5.83 -1.48 5.69
C LEU A 104 -6.70 -1.91 6.88
N GLY A 105 -7.85 -2.53 6.62
CA GLY A 105 -8.70 -3.08 7.68
C GLY A 105 -7.99 -4.17 8.47
N GLN A 106 -7.40 -5.13 7.75
CA GLN A 106 -6.61 -6.20 8.36
C GLN A 106 -5.37 -5.66 9.09
N TYR A 107 -4.63 -4.74 8.48
CA TYR A 107 -3.45 -4.14 9.11
C TYR A 107 -3.76 -3.40 10.41
N LEU A 108 -4.85 -2.60 10.42
CA LEU A 108 -5.27 -1.88 11.64
C LEU A 108 -5.79 -2.82 12.72
N ALA A 109 -6.48 -3.91 12.35
CA ALA A 109 -6.91 -4.92 13.30
C ALA A 109 -5.70 -5.62 13.96
N GLU A 110 -4.74 -6.06 13.14
CA GLU A 110 -3.51 -6.70 13.61
C GLU A 110 -2.67 -5.76 14.48
N SER A 111 -2.59 -4.47 14.11
CA SER A 111 -1.89 -3.45 14.92
C SER A 111 -2.54 -3.25 16.29
N ARG A 112 -3.88 -3.26 16.36
CA ARG A 112 -4.61 -3.17 17.65
C ARG A 112 -4.42 -4.41 18.50
N GLU A 113 -4.42 -5.59 17.90
CA GLU A 113 -4.14 -6.84 18.62
C GLU A 113 -2.74 -6.85 19.20
N ARG A 114 -1.72 -6.44 18.42
CA ARG A 114 -0.34 -6.30 18.92
C ARG A 114 -0.24 -5.30 20.07
N ALA A 115 -0.89 -4.14 19.96
CA ALA A 115 -0.92 -3.15 21.04
C ALA A 115 -1.61 -3.69 22.32
N ALA A 116 -2.67 -4.49 22.16
CA ALA A 116 -3.36 -5.12 23.28
C ALA A 116 -2.51 -6.22 23.93
N GLU A 117 -1.76 -7.00 23.15
CA GLU A 117 -0.81 -7.99 23.63
C GLU A 117 0.36 -7.34 24.39
N GLU A 118 0.94 -6.26 23.86
CA GLU A 118 1.98 -5.49 24.54
C GLU A 118 1.48 -4.96 25.88
N ALA A 119 0.29 -4.35 25.92
CA ALA A 119 -0.33 -3.89 27.17
C ALA A 119 -0.64 -5.03 28.16
N ARG A 120 -0.85 -6.25 27.67
CA ARG A 120 -1.02 -7.44 28.52
C ARG A 120 0.32 -7.92 29.07
N LEU A 121 1.36 -7.94 28.25
CA LEU A 121 2.71 -8.31 28.65
C LEU A 121 3.29 -7.33 29.67
N ASP A 122 3.05 -6.03 29.51
CA ASP A 122 3.51 -5.01 30.45
C ASP A 122 2.80 -5.14 31.80
N ARG A 123 1.50 -5.42 31.83
CA ARG A 123 0.80 -5.76 33.09
C ARG A 123 1.41 -6.97 33.79
N ILE A 124 1.77 -8.01 33.05
CA ILE A 124 2.43 -9.20 33.61
C ILE A 124 3.84 -8.86 34.13
N ARG A 125 4.59 -8.00 33.42
CA ARG A 125 5.92 -7.55 33.85
C ARG A 125 5.83 -6.73 35.13
N ASP A 126 4.89 -5.80 35.22
CA ASP A 126 4.66 -4.96 36.39
C ASP A 126 4.29 -5.81 37.62
N GLU A 127 3.40 -6.79 37.47
CA GLU A 127 3.08 -7.72 38.54
C GLU A 127 4.30 -8.54 38.99
N ARG A 128 5.10 -9.02 38.03
CA ARG A 128 6.34 -9.76 38.35
C ARG A 128 7.35 -8.88 39.07
N GLN A 129 7.49 -7.61 38.66
CA GLN A 129 8.36 -6.65 39.33
C GLN A 129 7.88 -6.36 40.76
N ARG A 130 6.58 -6.13 40.95
CA ARG A 130 5.99 -5.94 42.30
C ARG A 130 6.28 -7.15 43.19
N ARG A 131 6.07 -8.37 42.70
CA ARG A 131 6.37 -9.60 43.46
C ARG A 131 7.86 -9.73 43.80
N ARG A 132 8.77 -9.34 42.90
CA ARG A 132 10.22 -9.32 43.16
C ARG A 132 10.59 -8.29 44.22
N ALA A 133 10.03 -7.09 44.14
CA ALA A 133 10.23 -6.03 45.12
C ALA A 133 9.75 -6.47 46.52
N THR A 134 8.57 -7.10 46.63
CA THR A 134 8.08 -7.64 47.91
C THR A 134 8.99 -8.75 48.45
N ARG A 135 9.49 -9.65 47.60
CA ARG A 135 10.43 -10.71 48.01
C ARG A 135 11.78 -10.15 48.45
N GLN A 136 12.29 -9.14 47.77
CA GLN A 136 13.53 -8.45 48.16
C GLN A 136 13.36 -7.70 49.47
N ALA A 137 12.25 -6.98 49.66
CA ALA A 137 11.93 -6.30 50.92
C ALA A 137 11.84 -7.28 52.10
N ARG A 138 11.18 -8.44 51.92
CA ARG A 138 11.13 -9.49 52.95
C ARG A 138 12.52 -10.05 53.28
N ARG A 139 13.34 -10.37 52.26
CA ARG A 139 14.72 -10.86 52.47
C ARG A 139 15.62 -9.82 53.14
N ALA A 140 15.43 -8.54 52.83
CA ALA A 140 16.15 -7.44 53.47
C ALA A 140 15.75 -7.32 54.95
N ALA A 141 14.45 -7.44 55.27
CA ALA A 141 13.97 -7.47 56.65
C ALA A 141 14.52 -8.67 57.46
N GLU A 142 14.50 -9.88 56.88
CA GLU A 142 15.04 -11.09 57.54
C GLU A 142 16.57 -11.05 57.77
N LYS A 143 17.34 -10.45 56.85
CA LYS A 143 18.78 -10.21 57.05
C LYS A 143 19.07 -9.12 58.09
N GLY A 144 18.17 -8.13 58.22
CA GLY A 144 18.27 -7.06 59.22
C GLY A 144 18.22 -7.59 60.66
N ASP A 145 17.27 -8.48 60.95
CA ASP A 145 17.10 -9.02 62.32
C ASP A 145 18.13 -10.09 62.70
N SER A 146 18.55 -10.94 61.75
CA SER A 146 19.48 -12.05 62.05
C SER A 146 20.92 -11.59 62.33
N SER A 147 21.38 -10.53 61.68
CA SER A 147 22.75 -10.02 61.86
C SER A 147 22.92 -9.22 63.16
N VAL A 148 21.89 -8.48 63.59
CA VAL A 148 21.90 -7.72 64.84
C VAL A 148 21.82 -8.65 66.06
N GLY A 149 20.97 -9.69 66.01
CA GLY A 149 20.86 -10.66 67.10
C GLY A 149 22.13 -11.48 67.32
N LEU A 150 22.78 -11.94 66.24
CA LEU A 150 23.99 -12.76 66.34
C LEU A 150 25.23 -11.93 66.75
N ALA A 151 25.32 -10.68 66.28
CA ALA A 151 26.35 -9.75 66.73
C ALA A 151 26.19 -9.38 68.21
N ALA A 152 24.96 -9.12 68.67
CA ALA A 152 24.68 -8.83 70.07
C ALA A 152 24.99 -10.01 70.99
N LEU A 153 24.71 -11.25 70.55
CA LEU A 153 24.97 -12.46 71.31
C LEU A 153 26.47 -12.76 71.41
N VAL A 154 27.24 -12.52 70.34
CA VAL A 154 28.71 -12.62 70.36
C VAL A 154 29.32 -11.55 71.27
N ILE A 155 28.88 -10.29 71.17
CA ILE A 155 29.38 -9.20 72.03
C ILE A 155 29.05 -9.47 73.50
N GLY A 156 27.83 -9.93 73.81
CA GLY A 156 27.42 -10.32 75.16
C GLY A 156 28.24 -11.49 75.72
N PHE A 157 28.55 -12.50 74.89
CA PHE A 157 29.37 -13.63 75.30
C PHE A 157 30.82 -13.23 75.64
N PHE A 158 31.43 -12.31 74.88
CA PHE A 158 32.78 -11.83 75.17
C PHE A 158 32.84 -10.92 76.40
N ILE A 159 31.84 -10.08 76.63
CA ILE A 159 31.78 -9.19 77.80
C ILE A 159 31.53 -9.99 79.09
N GLY A 160 30.67 -11.00 79.04
CA GLY A 160 30.40 -11.88 80.19
C GLY A 160 31.55 -12.81 80.58
N LYS A 161 32.59 -12.95 79.75
CA LYS A 161 33.78 -13.77 80.05
C LYS A 161 34.92 -12.98 80.71
N MET A 162 34.80 -11.65 80.76
CA MET A 162 35.84 -10.73 81.25
C MET A 162 35.49 -10.12 82.63
N PHE A 163 34.28 -10.38 83.14
CA PHE A 163 33.81 -10.09 84.50
C PHE A 163 33.46 -11.41 85.19
#